data_AF-A0AAU9W147-F1
#
_entry.id   AF-A0AAU9W147-F1
#
_cell.length_a   1.000
_cell.length_b   1.000
_cell.length_c   1.000
_cell.angle_alpha   90.00
_cell.angle_beta   90.00
_cell.angle_gamma   90.00
#
_symmetry.space_group_name_H-M   'P 1'
#
loop_
_entity.id
_entity.type
_entity.pdbx_description
1 polymer ?
#
loop_
_entity_poly.entity_id
_entity_poly.type
_entity_poly.pdbx_seq_one_letter_code
_entity_poly.pdbx_strand_id
1 'polypeptide(L)'
;GSKEAGQKWTEVAEKLNCFSLFRDMPRDQRSVREQFNKLLKDYKNKKNKEEKASGINPDPPTENETLLEEIVAAMESTTLRVGNANSKKDDQKRKDALACRDKAMTTWAKAGASGEASDSGDESATEKKTVKRRGRKRRASSDPFQKQLRKQTSERQQLQLQAEQQTEQFKVQQEQMKQMMQSQMNTQNLVLALVQKLTK
;
A
#
# COMPACT_ATOMS: atom_id res chain seq x y z
N GLY A 1 -19.19 -25.27 3.03
CA GLY A 1 -18.52 -25.78 4.24
C GLY A 1 -18.39 -27.27 4.10
N SER A 2 -17.31 -27.87 4.60
CA SER A 2 -17.17 -29.33 4.64
C SER A 2 -18.23 -29.95 5.56
N LYS A 3 -18.59 -31.22 5.34
CA LYS A 3 -19.47 -31.98 6.24
C LYS A 3 -18.90 -32.03 7.67
N GLU A 4 -17.59 -32.18 7.79
CA GLU A 4 -16.85 -32.20 9.06
C GLU A 4 -16.97 -30.87 9.82
N ALA A 5 -16.79 -29.75 9.11
CA ALA A 5 -17.00 -28.42 9.70
C ALA A 5 -18.46 -28.26 10.14
N GLY A 6 -19.40 -28.86 9.43
CA GLY A 6 -20.80 -28.91 9.82
C GLY A 6 -20.99 -29.58 11.18
N GLN A 7 -20.49 -30.81 11.32
CA GLN A 7 -20.58 -31.61 12.55
C GLN A 7 -19.98 -30.89 13.76
N LYS A 8 -18.87 -30.17 13.60
CA LYS A 8 -18.26 -29.41 14.70
C LYS A 8 -19.19 -28.31 15.23
N TRP A 9 -19.91 -27.61 14.35
CA TRP A 9 -20.90 -26.63 14.79
C TRP A 9 -22.12 -27.30 15.43
N THR A 10 -22.46 -28.52 15.03
CA THR A 10 -23.55 -29.29 15.64
C THR A 10 -23.20 -29.64 17.08
N GLU A 11 -21.98 -30.11 17.31
CA GLU A 11 -21.45 -30.39 18.66
C GLU A 11 -21.48 -29.13 19.57
N VAL A 12 -21.11 -27.97 19.02
CA VAL A 12 -21.18 -26.70 19.76
C VAL A 12 -22.62 -26.33 20.11
N ALA A 13 -23.55 -26.51 19.16
CA ALA A 13 -24.97 -26.22 19.38
C ALA A 13 -25.58 -27.15 20.43
N GLU A 14 -25.26 -28.45 20.39
CA GLU A 14 -25.71 -29.42 21.40
C GLU A 14 -25.24 -29.03 22.80
N LYS A 15 -23.94 -28.69 22.95
CA LYS A 15 -23.38 -28.22 24.22
C LYS A 15 -24.04 -26.92 24.70
N LEU A 16 -24.32 -26.00 23.78
CA LEU A 16 -25.00 -24.74 24.11
C LEU A 16 -26.44 -24.99 24.61
N ASN A 17 -27.13 -25.96 24.01
CA ASN A 17 -28.51 -26.29 24.37
C ASN A 17 -28.64 -27.01 25.72
N CYS A 18 -27.53 -27.49 26.31
CA CYS A 18 -27.53 -28.02 27.67
C CYS A 18 -27.73 -26.95 28.75
N PHE A 19 -27.46 -25.68 28.45
CA PHE A 19 -27.68 -24.59 29.42
C PHE A 19 -29.17 -24.26 29.56
N SER A 20 -29.60 -23.95 30.79
CA SER A 20 -31.00 -23.67 31.12
C SER A 20 -31.61 -22.55 30.26
N LEU A 21 -30.81 -21.55 29.89
CA LEU A 21 -31.21 -20.40 29.06
C LEU A 21 -31.65 -20.76 27.64
N PHE A 22 -31.26 -21.94 27.14
CA PHE A 22 -31.55 -22.39 25.77
C PHE A 22 -32.48 -23.60 25.74
N ARG A 23 -33.05 -24.00 26.89
CA ARG A 23 -33.93 -25.17 26.99
C ARG A 23 -35.25 -24.97 26.23
N ASP A 24 -35.85 -23.78 26.37
CA ASP A 24 -37.16 -23.49 25.76
C ASP A 24 -37.05 -23.16 24.27
N MET A 25 -35.87 -22.65 23.85
CA MET A 25 -35.59 -22.32 22.46
C MET A 25 -34.17 -22.80 22.10
N PRO A 26 -34.02 -24.08 21.76
CA PRO A 26 -32.74 -24.65 21.36
C PRO A 26 -32.22 -23.95 20.10
N ARG A 27 -30.90 -23.81 20.03
CA ARG A 27 -30.20 -23.20 18.92
C ARG A 27 -29.75 -24.26 17.93
N ASP A 28 -30.09 -24.04 16.68
CA ASP A 28 -29.55 -24.82 15.57
C ASP A 28 -28.09 -24.43 15.29
N GLN A 29 -27.35 -25.41 14.79
CA GLN A 29 -26.00 -25.25 14.27
C GLN A 29 -25.81 -23.96 13.44
N ARG A 30 -26.75 -23.68 12.53
CA ARG A 30 -26.70 -22.52 11.64
C ARG A 30 -26.78 -21.22 12.41
N SER A 31 -27.70 -21.14 13.37
CA SER A 31 -27.90 -19.96 14.22
C SER A 31 -26.65 -19.67 15.05
N VAL A 32 -26.08 -20.70 15.70
CA VAL A 32 -24.85 -20.58 16.49
C VAL A 32 -23.70 -20.06 15.65
N ARG A 33 -23.48 -20.63 14.45
CA ARG A 33 -22.43 -20.19 13.54
C ARG A 33 -22.64 -18.75 13.07
N GLU A 34 -23.85 -18.37 12.70
CA GLU A 34 -24.16 -17.02 12.23
C GLU A 34 -23.97 -15.97 13.34
N GLN A 35 -24.43 -16.26 14.55
CA GLN A 35 -24.23 -15.39 15.72
C GLN A 35 -22.75 -15.26 16.08
N PHE A 36 -21.99 -16.35 16.09
CA PHE A 36 -20.55 -16.30 16.32
C PHE A 36 -19.83 -15.44 15.28
N ASN A 37 -20.15 -15.61 13.99
CA ASN A 37 -19.54 -14.80 12.93
C ASN A 37 -19.89 -13.31 13.07
N LYS A 38 -21.10 -12.99 13.53
CA LYS A 38 -21.51 -11.61 13.80
C LYS A 38 -20.68 -11.03 14.96
N LEU A 39 -20.60 -11.73 16.10
CA LEU A 39 -19.80 -11.32 17.25
C LEU A 39 -18.34 -11.09 16.87
N LEU A 40 -17.75 -12.02 16.12
CA LEU A 40 -16.37 -11.91 15.65
C LEU A 40 -16.16 -10.68 14.74
N LYS A 41 -17.11 -10.39 13.86
CA LYS A 41 -17.06 -9.22 12.98
C LYS A 41 -17.18 -7.93 13.78
N ASP A 42 -18.09 -7.88 14.75
CA ASP A 42 -18.31 -6.71 15.59
C ASP A 42 -17.09 -6.41 16.47
N TYR A 43 -16.47 -7.45 17.05
CA TYR A 43 -15.20 -7.34 17.79
C TYR A 43 -14.07 -6.77 16.93
N LYS A 44 -13.83 -7.32 15.73
CA LYS A 44 -12.80 -6.79 14.80
C LYS A 44 -13.08 -5.35 14.40
N ASN A 45 -14.35 -4.99 14.21
CA ASN A 45 -14.73 -3.62 13.89
C ASN A 45 -14.49 -2.68 15.08
N LYS A 46 -14.75 -3.13 16.31
CA LYS A 46 -14.47 -2.36 17.54
C LYS A 46 -12.97 -2.10 17.67
N LYS A 47 -12.14 -3.15 17.60
CA LYS A 47 -10.67 -3.04 17.63
C LYS A 47 -10.12 -2.09 16.57
N ASN A 48 -10.59 -2.23 15.32
CA ASN A 48 -10.17 -1.34 14.23
C ASN A 48 -10.63 0.12 14.42
N LYS A 49 -11.76 0.36 15.11
CA LYS A 49 -12.22 1.72 15.42
C LYS A 49 -11.38 2.34 16.52
N GLU A 50 -11.06 1.58 17.56
CA GLU A 50 -10.17 2.01 18.65
C GLU A 50 -8.77 2.34 18.12
N GLU A 51 -8.18 1.48 17.28
CA GLU A 51 -6.89 1.74 16.64
C GLU A 51 -6.90 3.02 15.77
N LYS A 52 -8.02 3.31 15.10
CA LYS A 52 -8.18 4.51 14.26
C LYS A 52 -8.50 5.77 15.06
N ALA A 53 -9.09 5.63 16.24
CA ALA A 53 -9.45 6.75 17.12
C ALA A 53 -8.26 7.21 17.98
N SER A 54 -7.03 7.09 17.46
CA SER A 54 -5.77 7.48 18.10
C SER A 54 -5.91 8.84 18.82
N GLY A 55 -5.94 8.79 20.15
CA GLY A 55 -6.13 9.97 21.02
C GLY A 55 -7.09 9.77 22.20
N ILE A 56 -7.88 8.67 22.23
CA ILE A 56 -8.78 8.34 23.35
C ILE A 56 -8.32 7.01 23.96
N ASN A 57 -8.28 6.94 25.29
CA ASN A 57 -7.93 5.70 26.00
C ASN A 57 -9.06 4.68 25.77
N PRO A 58 -8.79 3.49 25.18
CA PRO A 58 -9.83 2.50 24.94
C PRO A 58 -10.42 2.01 26.28
N ASP A 59 -11.73 1.77 26.29
CA ASP A 59 -12.41 1.16 27.44
C ASP A 59 -11.82 -0.23 27.71
N PRO A 60 -11.76 -0.67 28.98
CA PRO A 60 -11.26 -1.99 29.30
C PRO A 60 -12.10 -3.06 28.58
N PRO A 61 -11.45 -4.09 28.01
CA PRO A 61 -12.16 -5.13 27.27
C PRO A 61 -13.14 -5.84 28.20
N THR A 62 -14.35 -6.07 27.70
CA THR A 62 -15.35 -6.86 28.43
C THR A 62 -14.91 -8.33 28.47
N GLU A 63 -15.30 -9.11 29.49
CA GLU A 63 -14.98 -10.54 29.59
C GLU A 63 -15.30 -11.32 28.30
N ASN A 64 -16.43 -11.02 27.66
CA ASN A 64 -16.81 -11.59 26.36
C ASN A 64 -15.81 -11.25 25.23
N GLU A 65 -15.22 -10.05 25.26
CA GLU A 65 -14.23 -9.61 24.27
C GLU A 65 -12.89 -10.30 24.51
N THR A 66 -12.51 -10.50 25.78
CA THR A 66 -11.34 -11.31 26.15
C THR A 66 -11.48 -12.75 25.65
N LEU A 67 -12.63 -13.38 25.88
CA LEU A 67 -12.91 -14.73 25.37
C LEU A 67 -12.88 -14.79 23.83
N LEU A 68 -13.39 -13.77 23.14
CA LEU A 68 -13.31 -13.68 21.69
C LEU A 68 -11.87 -13.51 21.21
N GLU A 69 -11.04 -12.74 21.93
CA GLU A 69 -9.63 -12.58 21.64
C GLU A 69 -8.86 -13.90 21.77
N GLU A 70 -9.10 -14.66 22.84
CA GLU A 70 -8.51 -15.99 23.04
C GLU A 70 -8.89 -16.96 21.92
N ILE A 71 -10.17 -16.98 21.52
CA ILE A 71 -10.65 -17.82 20.41
C ILE A 71 -9.96 -17.42 19.10
N VAL A 72 -9.82 -16.11 18.83
CA VAL A 72 -9.11 -15.62 17.63
C VAL A 72 -7.63 -16.01 17.66
N ALA A 73 -6.95 -15.83 18.78
CA ALA A 73 -5.55 -16.23 18.94
C ALA A 73 -5.36 -17.74 18.72
N ALA A 74 -6.27 -18.57 19.24
CA ALA A 74 -6.27 -20.00 19.00
C ALA A 74 -6.49 -20.34 17.52
N MET A 75 -7.43 -19.67 16.83
CA MET A 75 -7.67 -19.86 15.40
C MET A 75 -6.44 -19.48 14.55
N GLU A 76 -5.77 -18.37 14.87
CA GLU A 76 -4.58 -17.92 14.16
C GLU A 76 -3.40 -18.88 14.38
N SER A 77 -3.18 -19.32 15.62
CA SER A 77 -2.16 -20.33 15.94
C SER A 77 -2.39 -21.67 15.22
N THR A 78 -3.65 -22.05 15.02
CA THR A 78 -4.03 -23.28 14.31
C THR A 78 -3.87 -23.12 12.80
N THR A 79 -4.20 -21.95 12.25
CA THR A 79 -4.00 -21.62 10.83
C THR A 79 -2.51 -21.56 10.46
N LEU A 80 -1.65 -21.16 11.39
CA LEU A 80 -0.20 -21.24 11.23
C LEU A 80 0.30 -22.70 11.20
N ARG A 81 -0.37 -23.62 11.88
CA ARG A 81 -0.04 -25.06 11.86
C ARG A 81 -0.58 -25.80 10.63
N VAL A 82 -1.74 -25.38 10.11
CA VAL A 82 -2.35 -25.94 8.89
C VAL A 82 -1.98 -25.04 7.72
N GLY A 83 -0.85 -25.32 7.07
CA GLY A 83 -0.29 -24.51 5.97
C GLY A 83 -1.36 -23.87 5.09
N ASN A 84 -1.34 -22.54 5.05
CA ASN A 84 -2.35 -21.66 4.45
C ASN A 84 -2.86 -22.21 3.10
N ALA A 85 -4.07 -22.78 3.07
CA ALA A 85 -4.64 -23.39 1.87
C ALA A 85 -4.84 -22.40 0.69
N ASN A 86 -4.78 -21.09 0.97
CA ASN A 86 -4.80 -20.03 -0.03
C ASN A 86 -3.45 -19.74 -0.68
N SER A 87 -2.34 -20.29 -0.18
CA SER A 87 -0.99 -20.10 -0.76
C SER A 87 -0.95 -20.47 -2.24
N LYS A 88 -1.56 -21.60 -2.62
CA LYS A 88 -1.64 -22.05 -4.02
C LYS A 88 -2.42 -21.08 -4.92
N LYS A 89 -3.47 -20.45 -4.41
CA LYS A 89 -4.29 -19.51 -5.18
C LYS A 89 -3.58 -18.16 -5.35
N ASP A 90 -2.85 -17.72 -4.34
CA ASP A 90 -2.08 -16.47 -4.42
C ASP A 90 -0.79 -16.65 -5.21
N ASP A 91 -0.16 -17.83 -5.17
CA ASP A 91 0.94 -18.19 -6.07
C ASP A 91 0.51 -18.25 -7.53
N GLN A 92 -0.68 -18.79 -7.82
CA GLN A 92 -1.21 -18.82 -9.18
C GLN A 92 -1.47 -17.40 -9.70
N LYS A 93 -2.11 -16.53 -8.90
CA LYS A 93 -2.32 -15.12 -9.27
C LYS A 93 -1.00 -14.40 -9.50
N ARG A 94 0.03 -14.67 -8.69
CA ARG A 94 1.37 -14.09 -8.86
C ARG A 94 2.01 -14.55 -10.17
N LYS A 95 1.93 -15.84 -10.49
CA LYS A 95 2.40 -16.38 -11.78
C LYS A 95 1.66 -15.78 -12.96
N ASP A 96 0.34 -15.66 -12.88
CA ASP A 96 -0.48 -15.07 -13.94
C ASP A 96 -0.16 -13.59 -14.16
N ALA A 97 0.08 -12.84 -13.08
CA ALA A 97 0.49 -11.43 -13.14
C ALA A 97 1.87 -11.26 -13.79
N LEU A 98 2.84 -12.11 -13.44
CA LEU A 98 4.16 -12.10 -14.07
C LEU A 98 4.08 -12.48 -15.56
N ALA A 99 3.31 -13.51 -15.90
CA ALA A 99 3.09 -13.88 -17.30
C ALA A 99 2.42 -12.76 -18.11
N CYS A 100 1.49 -12.01 -17.50
CA CYS A 100 0.88 -10.84 -18.15
C CYS A 100 1.89 -9.71 -18.38
N ARG A 101 2.75 -9.44 -17.39
CA ARG A 101 3.87 -8.48 -17.51
C ARG A 101 4.82 -8.85 -18.63
N ASP A 102 5.26 -10.11 -18.68
CA ASP A 102 6.26 -10.55 -19.68
C ASP A 102 5.67 -10.54 -21.10
N LYS A 103 4.38 -10.89 -21.24
CA LYS A 103 3.64 -10.73 -22.51
C LYS A 103 3.52 -9.26 -22.93
N ALA A 104 3.28 -8.34 -22.00
CA ALA A 104 3.25 -6.92 -22.29
C ALA A 104 4.65 -6.40 -22.70
N MET A 105 5.72 -6.80 -22.00
CA MET A 105 7.08 -6.38 -22.31
C MET A 105 7.56 -6.89 -23.67
N THR A 106 7.24 -8.14 -24.02
CA THR A 106 7.59 -8.72 -25.33
C THR A 106 6.81 -8.09 -26.48
N THR A 107 5.51 -7.80 -26.30
CA THR A 107 4.72 -7.10 -27.33
C THR A 107 5.14 -5.65 -27.51
N TRP A 108 5.54 -4.95 -26.45
CA TRP A 108 6.12 -3.60 -26.54
C TRP A 108 7.47 -3.59 -27.27
N ALA A 109 8.36 -4.55 -26.97
CA ALA A 109 9.62 -4.68 -27.68
C ALA A 109 9.42 -4.97 -29.18
N LYS A 110 8.44 -5.81 -29.52
CA LYS A 110 8.13 -6.15 -30.93
C LYS A 110 7.44 -5.00 -31.69
N ALA A 111 6.63 -4.19 -31.01
CA ALA A 111 6.01 -3.00 -31.60
C ALA A 111 6.99 -1.82 -31.76
N GLY A 112 8.05 -1.75 -30.96
CA GLY A 112 9.16 -0.80 -31.16
C GLY A 112 10.14 -1.21 -32.25
N ALA A 113 10.26 -2.52 -32.52
CA ALA A 113 11.17 -3.06 -33.54
C ALA A 113 10.57 -3.13 -34.96
N SER A 114 9.25 -2.98 -35.13
CA SER A 114 8.60 -3.04 -36.45
C SER A 114 8.67 -1.72 -37.25
N GLY A 115 9.67 -0.89 -36.98
CA GLY A 115 9.96 0.35 -37.72
C GLY A 115 10.95 0.19 -38.87
N GLU A 116 11.52 -1.00 -39.07
CA GLU A 116 12.43 -1.27 -40.19
C GLU A 116 11.94 -2.46 -41.01
N ALA A 117 11.88 -2.23 -42.32
CA ALA A 117 11.39 -3.14 -43.33
C ALA A 117 12.19 -4.46 -43.37
N SER A 118 11.48 -5.58 -43.43
CA SER A 118 11.98 -6.76 -44.13
C SER A 118 10.82 -7.55 -44.70
N ASP A 119 10.75 -7.48 -46.02
CA ASP A 119 10.02 -8.35 -46.94
C ASP A 119 10.52 -9.79 -46.78
N SER A 120 9.66 -10.69 -46.31
CA SER A 120 9.77 -12.13 -46.59
C SER A 120 8.43 -12.78 -46.25
N GLY A 121 7.76 -13.26 -47.28
CA GLY A 121 6.47 -13.92 -47.19
C GLY A 121 6.55 -15.27 -46.48
N ASP A 122 5.56 -15.52 -45.63
CA ASP A 122 5.09 -16.88 -45.36
C ASP A 122 3.58 -16.82 -45.07
N GLU A 123 2.84 -17.49 -45.94
CA GLU A 123 1.39 -17.61 -45.98
C GLU A 123 0.92 -18.53 -44.86
N SER A 124 0.12 -17.99 -43.94
CA SER A 124 -0.70 -18.83 -43.05
C SER A 124 -2.04 -18.17 -42.80
N ALA A 125 -2.98 -18.54 -43.66
CA ALA A 125 -4.39 -18.21 -43.60
C ALA A 125 -5.00 -18.57 -42.24
N THR A 126 -5.49 -17.57 -41.51
CA THR A 126 -6.66 -17.73 -40.64
C THR A 126 -7.48 -16.44 -40.64
N GLU A 127 -8.67 -16.52 -41.22
CA GLU A 127 -9.69 -15.48 -41.28
C GLU A 127 -9.90 -14.80 -39.92
N LYS A 128 -9.50 -13.53 -39.81
CA LYS A 128 -9.89 -12.69 -38.67
C LYS A 128 -11.09 -11.85 -39.08
N LYS A 129 -12.28 -12.36 -38.75
CA LYS A 129 -13.53 -11.60 -38.73
C LYS A 129 -13.29 -10.25 -38.04
N THR A 130 -13.41 -9.17 -38.80
CA THR A 130 -13.32 -7.80 -38.33
C THR A 130 -14.52 -7.50 -37.42
N VAL A 131 -14.38 -7.80 -36.13
CA VAL A 131 -15.35 -7.34 -35.12
C VAL A 131 -15.23 -5.82 -35.05
N LYS A 132 -16.17 -5.12 -35.71
CA LYS A 132 -16.39 -3.68 -35.61
C LYS A 132 -16.43 -3.30 -34.13
N ARG A 133 -15.34 -2.70 -33.64
CA ARG A 133 -15.27 -2.16 -32.27
C ARG A 133 -16.26 -1.00 -32.20
N ARG A 134 -17.43 -1.25 -31.60
CA ARG A 134 -18.34 -0.19 -31.17
C ARG A 134 -17.55 0.75 -30.26
N GLY A 135 -17.26 1.94 -30.77
CA GLY A 135 -16.59 3.01 -30.04
C GLY A 135 -17.44 3.46 -28.86
N ARG A 136 -17.28 2.79 -27.72
CA ARG A 136 -17.75 3.32 -26.45
C ARG A 136 -16.80 4.46 -26.10
N LYS A 137 -17.23 5.69 -26.36
CA LYS A 137 -16.59 6.91 -25.84
C LYS A 137 -16.53 6.77 -24.32
N ARG A 138 -15.40 6.26 -23.82
CA ARG A 138 -15.14 6.16 -22.38
C ARG A 138 -15.07 7.60 -21.90
N ARG A 139 -16.06 7.98 -21.09
CA ARG A 139 -16.03 9.20 -20.30
C ARG A 139 -14.65 9.27 -19.64
N ALA A 140 -14.00 10.43 -19.74
CA ALA A 140 -12.72 10.72 -19.10
C ALA A 140 -12.88 10.67 -17.57
N SER A 141 -13.01 9.46 -17.04
CA SER A 141 -12.84 9.20 -15.62
C SER A 141 -11.33 9.20 -15.41
N SER A 142 -10.84 10.25 -14.76
CA SER A 142 -9.46 10.37 -14.27
C SER A 142 -8.98 9.01 -13.78
N ASP A 143 -8.04 8.41 -14.52
CA ASP A 143 -7.39 7.18 -14.13
C ASP A 143 -6.66 7.43 -12.79
N PRO A 144 -6.95 6.69 -11.71
CA PRO A 144 -6.27 6.87 -10.43
C PRO A 144 -4.74 6.76 -10.56
N PHE A 145 -4.24 6.03 -11.56
CA PHE A 145 -2.81 5.96 -11.88
C PHE A 145 -2.26 7.29 -12.38
N GLN A 146 -3.03 7.99 -13.23
CA GLN A 146 -2.63 9.30 -13.77
C GLN A 146 -2.67 10.40 -12.69
N LYS A 147 -3.58 10.28 -11.71
CA LYS A 147 -3.61 11.15 -10.53
C LYS A 147 -2.40 10.92 -9.64
N GLN A 148 -1.99 9.67 -9.44
CA GLN A 148 -0.80 9.33 -8.65
C GLN A 148 0.49 9.81 -9.31
N LEU A 149 0.61 9.66 -10.63
CA LEU A 149 1.75 10.17 -11.39
C LEU A 149 1.88 11.69 -11.24
N ARG A 150 0.77 12.42 -11.41
CA ARG A 150 0.74 13.89 -11.24
C ARG A 150 1.15 14.32 -9.83
N LYS A 151 0.69 13.59 -8.81
CA LYS A 151 1.04 13.86 -7.40
C LYS A 151 2.54 13.65 -7.18
N GLN A 152 3.09 12.53 -7.64
CA GLN A 152 4.52 12.23 -7.49
C GLN A 152 5.41 13.22 -8.25
N THR A 153 4.99 13.67 -9.45
CA THR A 153 5.71 14.72 -10.19
C THR A 153 5.67 16.06 -9.48
N SER A 154 4.53 16.43 -8.89
CA SER A 154 4.40 17.70 -8.15
C SER A 154 5.23 17.70 -6.86
N GLU A 155 5.26 16.57 -6.13
CA GLU A 155 6.08 16.42 -4.93
C GLU A 155 7.57 16.50 -5.26
N ARG A 156 7.99 15.88 -6.37
CA ARG A 156 9.38 15.95 -6.84
C ARG A 156 9.81 17.37 -7.22
N GLN A 157 8.94 18.14 -7.88
CA GLN A 157 9.22 19.54 -8.21
C GLN A 157 9.32 20.43 -6.96
N GLN A 158 8.45 20.22 -5.96
CA GLN A 158 8.51 20.98 -4.70
C GLN A 158 9.80 20.72 -3.93
N LEU A 159 10.22 19.45 -3.84
CA LEU A 159 11.50 19.07 -3.21
C LEU A 159 12.70 19.70 -3.94
N GLN A 160 12.66 19.75 -5.27
CA GLN A 160 13.74 20.34 -6.06
C GLN A 160 13.84 21.85 -5.84
N LEU A 161 12.71 22.57 -5.83
CA LEU A 161 12.69 24.01 -5.53
C LEU A 161 13.16 24.31 -4.10
N GLN A 162 12.80 23.47 -3.13
CA GLN A 162 13.24 23.63 -1.75
C GLN A 162 14.75 23.39 -1.62
N ALA A 163 15.29 22.38 -2.30
CA ALA A 163 16.73 22.13 -2.34
C ALA A 163 17.47 23.30 -2.99
N GLU A 164 16.95 23.85 -4.09
CA GLU A 164 17.54 24.99 -4.79
C GLU A 164 17.56 26.24 -3.89
N GLN A 165 16.46 26.55 -3.20
CA GLN A 165 16.43 27.64 -2.20
C GLN A 165 17.47 27.46 -1.10
N GLN A 166 17.65 26.25 -0.56
CA GLN A 166 18.68 26.00 0.45
C GLN A 166 20.09 26.21 -0.11
N THR A 167 20.34 25.78 -1.35
CA THR A 167 21.65 26.00 -1.99
C THR A 167 21.92 27.47 -2.29
N GLU A 168 20.90 28.24 -2.70
CA GLU A 168 21.03 29.68 -2.91
C GLU A 168 21.28 30.41 -1.59
N GLN A 169 20.55 30.07 -0.52
CA GLN A 169 20.79 30.63 0.81
C GLN A 169 22.22 30.35 1.29
N PHE A 170 22.72 29.14 1.08
CA PHE A 170 24.09 28.78 1.42
C PHE A 170 25.11 29.56 0.60
N LYS A 171 24.90 29.74 -0.71
CA LYS A 171 25.77 30.56 -1.58
C LYS A 171 25.78 32.03 -1.14
N VAL A 172 24.62 32.61 -0.85
CA VAL A 172 24.52 34.00 -0.36
C VAL A 172 25.25 34.16 0.97
N GLN A 173 25.11 33.20 1.88
CA GLN A 173 25.83 33.21 3.15
C GLN A 173 27.36 33.10 2.96
N GLN A 174 27.81 32.26 2.02
CA GLN A 174 29.22 32.13 1.67
C GLN A 174 29.78 33.43 1.06
N GLU A 175 29.03 34.07 0.17
CA GLU A 175 29.43 35.34 -0.46
C GLU A 175 29.53 36.46 0.58
N GLN A 176 28.57 36.56 1.51
CA GLN A 176 28.62 37.51 2.63
C GLN A 176 29.86 37.30 3.51
N MET A 177 30.19 36.03 3.84
CA MET A 177 31.38 35.71 4.61
C MET A 177 32.67 36.12 3.86
N LYS A 178 32.74 35.87 2.56
CA LYS A 178 33.89 36.26 1.72
C LYS A 178 34.04 37.78 1.64
N GLN A 179 32.94 38.52 1.51
CA GLN A 179 32.96 39.98 1.48
C GLN A 179 33.41 40.58 2.81
N MET A 180 32.97 40.01 3.94
CA MET A 180 33.43 40.40 5.28
C MET A 180 34.94 40.13 5.44
N MET A 181 35.42 38.96 5.02
CA MET A 181 36.84 38.61 5.08
C MET A 181 37.70 39.55 4.23
N GLN A 182 37.24 39.90 3.02
CA GLN A 182 37.95 40.83 2.13
C GLN A 182 37.99 42.25 2.71
N SER A 183 36.88 42.71 3.31
CA SER A 183 36.84 43.99 4.03
C SER A 183 37.84 43.99 5.18
N GLN A 184 37.89 42.93 5.98
CA GLN A 184 38.83 42.80 7.09
C GLN A 184 40.29 42.82 6.61
N MET A 185 40.62 42.06 5.55
CA MET A 185 41.96 42.07 4.93
C MET A 185 42.35 43.47 4.44
N ASN A 186 41.45 44.17 3.76
CA ASN A 186 41.71 45.53 3.27
C ASN A 186 41.95 46.51 4.42
N THR A 187 41.18 46.42 5.51
CA THR A 187 41.39 47.27 6.70
C THR A 187 42.74 46.98 7.37
N GLN A 188 43.12 45.70 7.50
CA GLN A 188 44.42 45.33 8.05
C GLN A 188 45.58 45.85 7.19
N ASN A 189 45.48 45.72 5.86
CA ASN A 189 46.49 46.25 4.94
C ASN A 189 46.60 47.77 5.00
N LEU A 190 45.48 48.49 5.14
CA LEU A 190 45.48 49.96 5.29
C LEU A 190 46.14 50.38 6.61
N VAL A 191 45.81 49.71 7.72
CA VAL A 191 46.44 49.96 9.03
C VAL A 191 47.93 49.71 8.96
N LEU A 192 48.36 48.60 8.34
CA LEU A 192 49.78 48.28 8.18
C LEU A 192 50.52 49.35 7.36
N ALA A 193 49.92 49.82 6.26
CA ALA A 193 50.49 50.88 5.42
C ALA A 193 50.59 52.22 6.15
N LEU A 194 49.61 52.56 7.00
CA LEU A 194 49.65 53.76 7.84
C LEU A 194 50.73 53.66 8.92
N VAL A 195 50.87 52.50 9.58
CA VAL A 195 51.94 52.26 10.56
C VAL A 195 53.30 52.39 9.89
N GLN A 196 53.52 51.78 8.72
CA GLN A 196 54.78 51.87 7.98
C GLN A 196 55.14 53.31 7.58
N LYS A 197 54.15 54.16 7.27
CA LYS A 197 54.36 55.59 6.97
C LYS A 197 54.69 56.43 8.20
N LEU A 198 54.29 56.01 9.39
CA LEU A 198 54.58 56.70 10.65
C LEU A 198 55.92 56.28 11.28
N THR A 199 56.46 55.13 10.87
CA THR A 199 57.77 54.60 11.34
C THR A 199 58.96 54.92 10.42
N LYS A 200 58.76 55.68 9.34
CA LYS A 200 59.83 56.26 8.50
C LYS A 200 59.84 57.76 8.65
#